data_AF-A0A5D8QC24-F1
#
_entry.id   AF-A0A5D8QC24-F1
#
_cell.length_a   1.000
_cell.length_b   1.000
_cell.length_c   1.000
_cell.angle_alpha   90.00
_cell.angle_beta   90.00
_cell.angle_gamma   90.00
#
_symmetry.space_group_name_H-M   'P 1'
#
loop_
_entity.id
_entity.type
_entity.pdbx_description
1 polymer ?
#
loop_
_entity_poly.entity_id
_entity_poly.type
_entity_poly.pdbx_seq_one_letter_code
_entity_poly.pdbx_strand_id
1 'polypeptide(L)'
;MIHYLEKDTYGTIIQPPKLKYPYHAPLYKKDYPFLDKDSVVLLDQVYTVSKDELFEDWYMGQVVNTRNIDEAIFYNYDLFASISEVIQDLLNSIENMHMGKYSRK
;
A
#
# COMPACT_ATOMS: atom_id res chain seq x y z
N MET A 1 -16.31 -6.17 5.58
CA MET A 1 -15.91 -7.51 6.02
C MET A 1 -15.20 -7.34 7.36
N ILE A 2 -15.69 -7.98 8.42
CA ILE A 2 -15.26 -7.76 9.81
C ILE A 2 -13.88 -8.41 9.97
N HIS A 3 -12.87 -7.65 10.40
CA HIS A 3 -11.56 -8.20 10.74
C HIS A 3 -11.73 -9.15 11.94
N TYR A 4 -11.55 -10.45 11.71
CA TYR A 4 -11.41 -11.40 12.81
C TYR A 4 -10.07 -11.15 13.47
N LEU A 5 -10.10 -10.49 14.63
CA LEU A 5 -8.95 -10.39 15.51
C LEU A 5 -8.72 -11.78 16.10
N GLU A 6 -7.61 -12.42 15.74
CA GLU A 6 -7.17 -13.67 16.37
C GLU A 6 -6.98 -13.39 17.87
N LYS A 7 -7.56 -14.24 18.72
CA LYS A 7 -7.46 -14.14 20.18
C LYS A 7 -6.53 -15.25 20.70
N ASP A 8 -5.69 -14.92 21.66
CA ASP A 8 -4.91 -15.94 22.37
C ASP A 8 -5.80 -16.83 23.26
N THR A 9 -5.20 -17.84 23.91
CA THR A 9 -5.88 -18.74 24.84
C THR A 9 -6.54 -18.05 26.04
N TYR A 10 -6.25 -16.78 26.27
CA TYR A 10 -6.76 -15.95 27.36
C TYR A 10 -7.75 -14.87 26.87
N GLY A 11 -8.08 -14.85 25.58
CA GLY A 11 -9.01 -13.90 24.99
C GLY A 11 -8.40 -12.54 24.63
N THR A 12 -7.08 -12.38 24.73
CA THR A 12 -6.37 -11.17 24.32
C THR A 12 -6.34 -11.09 22.80
N ILE A 13 -6.69 -9.94 22.25
CA ILE A 13 -6.53 -9.65 20.82
C ILE A 13 -5.04 -9.68 20.49
N ILE A 14 -4.62 -10.65 19.68
CA ILE A 14 -3.27 -10.71 19.14
C ILE A 14 -3.19 -9.64 18.06
N GLN A 15 -2.58 -8.51 18.39
CA GLN A 15 -2.21 -7.57 17.34
C GLN A 15 -1.09 -8.21 16.51
N PRO A 16 -1.22 -8.27 15.17
CA PRO A 16 -0.13 -8.75 14.35
C PRO A 16 1.11 -7.90 14.62
N PRO A 17 2.31 -8.51 14.68
CA PRO A 17 3.54 -7.78 14.93
C PRO A 17 3.67 -6.65 13.90
N LYS A 18 3.72 -5.41 14.39
CA LYS A 18 3.92 -4.24 13.54
C LYS A 18 5.35 -4.24 13.03
N LEU A 19 5.52 -4.10 11.72
CA LEU A 19 6.84 -3.92 11.12
C LEU A 19 7.47 -2.63 11.63
N LYS A 20 8.80 -2.64 11.77
CA LYS A 20 9.59 -1.46 12.15
C LYS A 20 9.42 -0.32 11.15
N TYR A 21 9.19 -0.66 9.89
CA TYR A 21 9.04 0.29 8.79
C TYR A 21 7.66 0.14 8.14
N PRO A 22 6.82 1.20 8.14
CA PRO A 22 5.45 1.15 7.64
C PRO A 22 5.35 1.08 6.11
N TYR A 23 6.43 1.39 5.40
CA TYR A 23 6.57 1.28 3.94
C TYR A 23 6.98 -0.13 3.49
N HIS A 24 6.77 -1.15 4.32
CA HIS A 24 7.01 -2.54 3.98
C HIS A 24 5.76 -3.37 4.22
N ALA A 25 5.59 -4.43 3.44
CA ALA A 25 4.44 -5.30 3.54
C ALA A 25 4.88 -6.72 3.94
N PRO A 26 4.38 -7.28 5.06
CA PRO A 26 4.75 -8.62 5.47
C PRO A 26 4.02 -9.66 4.60
N LEU A 27 4.71 -10.75 4.27
CA LEU A 27 4.16 -11.94 3.63
C LEU A 27 4.45 -13.15 4.51
N TYR A 28 3.40 -13.75 5.07
CA TYR A 28 3.53 -14.89 5.96
C TYR A 28 3.47 -16.20 5.18
N LYS A 29 4.35 -17.15 5.53
CA LYS A 29 4.38 -18.49 4.93
C LYS A 29 3.06 -19.25 5.12
N LYS A 30 2.38 -18.98 6.24
CA LYS A 30 1.02 -19.49 6.54
C LYS A 30 0.05 -19.21 5.40
N ASP A 31 0.10 -18.00 4.82
CA ASP A 31 -0.82 -17.56 3.78
C ASP A 31 -0.28 -17.86 2.37
N TYR A 32 1.05 -18.01 2.24
CA TYR A 32 1.76 -18.20 0.97
C TYR A 32 2.76 -19.39 1.05
N PRO A 33 2.32 -20.63 0.78
CA PRO A 33 3.13 -21.84 0.97
C PRO A 33 4.38 -21.94 0.10
N PHE A 34 4.46 -21.17 -0.99
CA PHE A 34 5.64 -21.10 -1.86
C PHE A 34 6.82 -20.37 -1.21
N LEU A 35 6.62 -19.71 -0.06
CA LEU A 35 7.68 -19.09 0.70
C LEU A 35 8.36 -20.11 1.61
N ASP A 36 9.69 -20.11 1.64
CA ASP A 36 10.44 -20.96 2.57
C ASP A 36 10.25 -20.55 4.04
N LYS A 37 10.02 -19.25 4.27
CA LYS A 37 9.86 -18.61 5.58
C LYS A 37 9.01 -17.34 5.47
N ASP A 38 8.58 -16.82 6.61
CA ASP A 38 7.97 -15.50 6.68
C ASP A 38 8.93 -14.45 6.09
N SER A 39 8.39 -13.61 5.22
CA SER A 39 9.13 -12.72 4.36
C SER A 39 8.50 -11.32 4.36
N VAL A 40 9.19 -10.35 3.75
CA VAL A 40 8.71 -8.97 3.67
C VAL A 40 9.01 -8.41 2.28
N VAL A 41 8.06 -7.64 1.74
CA VAL A 41 8.26 -6.85 0.51
C VAL A 41 8.86 -5.50 0.89
N LEU A 42 10.02 -5.21 0.31
CA LEU A 42 10.78 -3.98 0.53
C LEU A 42 10.41 -2.94 -0.53
N LEU A 43 9.49 -2.02 -0.22
CA LEU A 43 9.01 -1.04 -1.19
C LEU A 43 9.98 0.13 -1.45
N ASP A 44 10.93 0.34 -0.55
CA ASP A 44 12.05 1.26 -0.74
C ASP A 44 13.05 0.75 -1.81
N GLN A 45 12.97 -0.53 -2.17
CA GLN A 45 13.81 -1.19 -3.17
C GLN A 45 13.02 -1.57 -4.43
N VAL A 46 11.98 -0.82 -4.78
CA VAL A 46 11.27 -1.05 -6.05
C VAL A 46 12.13 -0.56 -7.22
N TYR A 47 12.35 -1.43 -8.21
CA TYR A 47 13.04 -1.11 -9.44
C TYR A 47 12.34 -1.72 -10.65
N THR A 48 12.66 -1.19 -11.82
CA THR A 48 12.16 -1.70 -13.11
C THR A 48 13.19 -2.67 -13.68
N VAL A 49 12.73 -3.84 -14.11
CA VAL A 49 13.54 -4.85 -14.80
C VAL A 49 13.03 -5.06 -16.22
N SER A 50 13.92 -5.50 -17.11
CA SER A 50 13.51 -5.90 -18.46
C SER A 50 12.81 -7.27 -18.45
N LYS A 51 11.97 -7.53 -19.46
CA LYS A 51 11.22 -8.79 -19.53
C LYS A 51 12.13 -10.01 -19.69
N ASP A 52 13.26 -9.86 -20.37
CA ASP A 52 14.29 -10.89 -20.56
C ASP A 52 15.08 -11.22 -19.28
N GLU A 53 15.01 -10.38 -18.26
CA GLU A 53 15.55 -10.67 -16.93
C GLU A 53 14.61 -11.54 -16.08
N LEU A 54 13.37 -11.75 -16.54
CA LEU A 54 12.39 -12.61 -15.88
C LEU A 54 12.53 -14.05 -16.37
N PHE A 55 12.91 -14.96 -15.48
CA PHE A 55 13.02 -16.39 -15.76
C PHE A 55 11.77 -17.12 -15.25
N GLU A 56 11.09 -17.88 -16.12
CA GLU A 56 9.90 -18.65 -15.72
C GLU A 56 10.20 -19.66 -14.60
N ASP A 57 11.42 -20.23 -14.60
CA ASP A 57 11.90 -21.13 -13.55
C ASP A 57 11.99 -20.47 -12.16
N TRP A 58 11.97 -19.14 -12.09
CA TRP A 58 11.99 -18.38 -10.84
C TRP A 58 10.59 -17.98 -10.37
N TYR A 59 9.54 -18.38 -11.10
CA TYR A 59 8.16 -18.15 -10.66
C TYR A 59 7.86 -19.00 -9.41
N MET A 60 7.73 -18.33 -8.27
CA MET A 60 7.43 -19.00 -7.00
C MET A 60 5.93 -19.15 -6.75
N GLY A 61 5.12 -18.22 -7.24
CA GLY A 61 3.67 -18.21 -7.00
C GLY A 61 3.07 -16.81 -7.10
N GLN A 62 1.80 -16.69 -6.71
CA GLN A 62 1.03 -15.46 -6.79
C GLN A 62 0.58 -14.98 -5.41
N VAL A 63 0.79 -13.70 -5.13
CA VAL A 63 0.21 -13.01 -3.98
C VAL A 63 -1.20 -12.56 -4.36
N VAL A 64 -2.22 -13.14 -3.73
CA VAL A 64 -3.64 -12.86 -4.05
C VAL A 64 -4.18 -11.68 -3.24
N ASN A 65 -3.78 -11.53 -1.98
CA ASN A 65 -4.19 -10.42 -1.13
C ASN A 65 -3.10 -9.34 -1.09
N THR A 66 -3.26 -8.31 -1.92
CA THR A 66 -2.30 -7.20 -2.05
C THR A 66 -2.56 -6.04 -1.11
N ARG A 67 -3.60 -6.08 -0.27
CA ARG A 67 -4.03 -4.92 0.53
C ARG A 67 -2.90 -4.28 1.32
N ASN A 68 -2.08 -5.07 2.00
CA ASN A 68 -0.96 -4.57 2.80
C ASN A 68 0.15 -3.96 1.93
N ILE A 69 0.34 -4.49 0.72
CA ILE A 69 1.29 -3.95 -0.27
C ILE A 69 0.77 -2.60 -0.76
N ASP A 70 -0.51 -2.50 -1.11
CA ASP A 70 -1.14 -1.26 -1.56
C ASP A 70 -1.05 -0.17 -0.49
N GLU A 71 -1.41 -0.47 0.77
CA GLU A 71 -1.29 0.45 1.90
C GLU A 71 0.15 0.94 2.11
N ALA A 72 1.14 0.04 1.98
CA ALA A 72 2.54 0.39 2.14
C ALA A 72 3.09 1.21 0.93
N ILE A 73 2.57 1.00 -0.29
CA ILE A 73 2.89 1.83 -1.47
C ILE A 73 2.36 3.25 -1.28
N PHE A 74 1.10 3.39 -0.85
CA PHE A 74 0.51 4.70 -0.56
C PHE A 74 1.36 5.49 0.44
N TYR A 75 1.87 4.81 1.46
CA TYR A 75 2.73 5.43 2.47
C TYR A 75 4.12 5.77 1.91
N ASN A 76 4.77 4.86 1.17
CA ASN A 76 6.14 5.04 0.70
C ASN A 76 6.29 6.21 -0.27
N TYR A 77 5.32 6.39 -1.16
CA TYR A 77 5.38 7.41 -2.21
C TYR A 77 4.64 8.71 -1.84
N ASP A 78 4.21 8.84 -0.58
CA ASP A 78 3.36 9.93 -0.08
C ASP A 78 2.22 10.29 -1.05
N LEU A 79 1.64 9.25 -1.66
CA LEU A 79 0.65 9.40 -2.73
C LEU A 79 -0.59 10.11 -2.21
N PHE A 80 -0.89 9.97 -0.91
CA PHE A 80 -2.01 10.65 -0.29
C PHE A 80 -1.80 12.17 -0.25
N ALA A 81 -0.61 12.65 0.14
CA ALA A 81 -0.31 14.08 0.14
C ALA A 81 -0.34 14.64 -1.29
N SER A 82 0.29 13.96 -2.25
CA SER A 82 0.29 14.37 -3.65
C SER A 82 -1.12 14.43 -4.26
N ILE A 83 -1.96 13.43 -4.00
CA ILE A 83 -3.36 13.44 -4.47
C ILE A 83 -4.16 14.56 -3.77
N SER A 84 -3.93 14.78 -2.48
CA SER A 84 -4.60 15.84 -1.72
C SER A 84 -4.26 17.23 -2.26
N GLU A 85 -3.00 17.48 -2.57
CA GLU A 85 -2.54 18.74 -3.19
C GLU A 85 -3.24 18.97 -4.53
N VAL A 86 -3.25 17.98 -5.41
CA VAL A 86 -3.92 18.09 -6.72
C VAL A 86 -5.42 18.38 -6.57
N ILE A 87 -6.10 17.73 -5.62
CA ILE A 87 -7.53 17.98 -5.37
C ILE A 87 -7.76 19.40 -4.85
N GLN A 88 -6.93 19.88 -3.92
CA GLN A 88 -7.01 21.24 -3.38
C GLN A 88 -6.79 22.29 -4.48
N ASP A 89 -5.80 22.10 -5.34
CA ASP A 89 -5.56 22.98 -6.48
C ASP A 89 -6.76 23.03 -7.43
N LEU A 90 -7.41 21.89 -7.65
CA LEU A 90 -8.59 21.79 -8.50
C LEU A 90 -9.79 22.54 -7.90
N LEU A 91 -10.02 22.39 -6.58
CA LEU A 91 -11.08 23.10 -5.86
C LEU A 91 -10.82 24.62 -5.85
N ASN A 92 -9.59 25.04 -5.55
CA ASN A 92 -9.19 26.45 -5.57
C ASN A 92 -9.34 27.06 -6.97
N SER A 93 -9.03 26.31 -8.03
CA SER A 93 -9.22 26.76 -9.41
C SER A 93 -10.70 27.01 -9.74
N ILE A 94 -11.59 26.11 -9.30
CA ILE A 94 -13.04 26.25 -9.47
C ILE A 94 -13.58 27.46 -8.71
N GLU A 95 -13.15 27.64 -7.45
CA GLU A 95 -13.57 28.77 -6.62
C GLU A 95 -13.13 30.11 -7.21
N ASN A 96 -11.87 30.20 -7.67
CA ASN A 96 -11.34 31.38 -8.35
C ASN A 96 -12.06 31.69 -9.67
N MET A 97 -12.40 30.67 -10.46
CA MET A 97 -13.22 30.84 -11.67
C MET A 97 -14.61 31.38 -11.34
N HIS A 98 -15.24 30.85 -10.29
CA HIS A 98 -16.56 31.29 -9.85
C HIS A 98 -16.53 32.76 -9.37
N MET A 99 -15.55 33.12 -8.54
CA MET A 99 -15.35 34.50 -8.10
C MET A 99 -15.10 35.45 -9.28
N GLY A 100 -14.25 35.09 -10.25
CA GLY A 100 -13.97 35.94 -11.41
C GLY A 100 -15.17 36.17 -12.33
N LYS A 101 -16.09 35.20 -12.41
CA LYS A 101 -17.29 35.26 -13.28
C LYS A 101 -18.45 36.04 -12.66
N TYR A 102 -18.52 36.13 -11.33
CA TYR A 102 -19.58 36.83 -10.59
C TYR A 102 -19.09 38.04 -9.80
N SER A 103 -17.79 38.36 -9.83
CA SER A 103 -17.24 39.60 -9.29
C SER A 103 -17.73 40.77 -10.15
N ARG A 104 -18.54 41.64 -9.54
CA ARG A 104 -18.93 42.92 -10.13
C ARG A 104 -17.69 43.82 -10.14
N LYS A 105 -17.07 43.99 -11.31
CA LYS A 105 -16.36 45.23 -11.62
C LYS A 105 -17.37 46.34 -11.85
#